data_AF-A0A3N5XY13-F1
#
_entry.id   AF-A0A3N5XY13-F1
#
_cell.length_a   1.000
_cell.length_b   1.000
_cell.length_c   1.000
_cell.angle_alpha   90.00
_cell.angle_beta   90.00
_cell.angle_gamma   90.00
#
_symmetry.space_group_name_H-M   'P 1'
#
loop_
_entity.id
_entity.type
_entity.pdbx_description
1 polymer ?
#
loop_
_entity_poly.entity_id
_entity_poly.type
_entity_poly.pdbx_seq_one_letter_code
_entity_poly.pdbx_strand_id
1 'polypeptide(L)'
;LELALTAADIERIHKSGEVASLIGMEGGHSIGNSLGALRMLYQLGARYMTLTHGLNVSWADSATDTPAHDGLTPFGREVIREMNRLGMLVDLSHVSPATMDDVLEGAEAPVIFSHSSARALVDVPRNVPDAVLRKLPSNGGVVMVSFVPDFTSREMAAWAEVEERESKRLTALMLADAGKVKQELAKWRQGNPPPGATLSQVADHIDHVRRVAGIDHVGIGSDFDGITRTPKGLPDVGAFPALTAELLRRGYTDDDVKKVLGLNVLRAMRRAEEVAARLQAARPPSTVKIQDLDR
;
A
#
# COMPACT_ATOMS: atom_id res chain seq x y z
N LEU A 1 17.43 5.56 -16.26
CA LEU A 1 16.09 5.26 -15.69
C LEU A 1 15.11 5.39 -16.83
N GLU A 2 14.13 4.50 -16.91
CA GLU A 2 13.20 4.44 -18.05
C GLU A 2 11.78 4.15 -17.53
N LEU A 3 10.77 4.80 -18.12
CA LEU A 3 9.36 4.56 -17.79
C LEU A 3 8.97 3.13 -18.18
N ALA A 4 8.40 2.37 -17.25
CA ALA A 4 7.91 1.03 -17.47
C ALA A 4 6.38 0.99 -17.42
N LEU A 5 5.77 0.44 -18.47
CA LEU A 5 4.32 0.35 -18.61
C LEU A 5 3.81 -1.08 -18.52
N THR A 6 4.68 -2.07 -18.59
CA THR A 6 4.35 -3.48 -18.53
C THR A 6 5.37 -4.25 -17.69
N ALA A 7 5.01 -5.46 -17.23
CA ALA A 7 5.95 -6.36 -16.60
C ALA A 7 7.15 -6.68 -17.52
N ALA A 8 6.90 -6.78 -18.84
CA ALA A 8 7.95 -6.99 -19.84
C ALA A 8 8.90 -5.78 -19.96
N ASP A 9 8.40 -4.55 -19.82
CA ASP A 9 9.26 -3.35 -19.79
C ASP A 9 10.19 -3.39 -18.58
N ILE A 10 9.68 -3.73 -17.39
CA ILE A 10 10.50 -3.81 -16.18
C ILE A 10 11.65 -4.82 -16.39
N GLU A 11 11.35 -6.00 -16.92
CA GLU A 11 12.36 -7.02 -17.19
C GLU A 11 13.39 -6.58 -18.24
N ARG A 12 12.94 -5.92 -19.32
CA ARG A 12 13.82 -5.39 -20.36
C ARG A 12 14.75 -4.31 -19.82
N ILE A 13 14.19 -3.33 -19.09
CA ILE A 13 14.93 -2.19 -18.51
C ILE A 13 15.93 -2.69 -17.45
N HIS A 14 15.51 -3.64 -16.62
CA HIS A 14 16.42 -4.24 -15.64
C HIS A 14 17.60 -4.96 -16.33
N LYS A 15 17.35 -5.70 -17.41
CA LYS A 15 18.41 -6.37 -18.20
C LYS A 15 19.38 -5.40 -18.87
N SER A 16 18.98 -4.16 -19.16
CA SER A 16 19.90 -3.13 -19.68
C SER A 16 20.71 -2.43 -18.58
N GLY A 17 20.51 -2.79 -17.31
CA GLY A 17 21.19 -2.17 -16.17
C GLY A 17 20.57 -0.84 -15.73
N GLU A 18 19.37 -0.52 -16.19
CA GLU A 18 18.65 0.69 -15.81
C GLU A 18 17.55 0.42 -14.76
N VAL A 19 17.12 1.48 -14.08
CA VAL A 19 15.98 1.43 -13.15
C VAL A 19 14.69 1.64 -13.93
N ALA A 20 13.79 0.66 -13.85
CA ALA A 20 12.42 0.77 -14.33
C ALA A 20 11.62 1.67 -13.38
N SER A 21 11.03 2.73 -13.92
CA SER A 21 10.24 3.71 -13.17
C SER A 21 8.76 3.57 -13.51
N LEU A 22 7.93 3.33 -12.51
CA LEU A 22 6.48 3.24 -12.65
C LEU A 22 5.79 4.42 -11.96
N ILE A 23 4.54 4.69 -12.33
CA ILE A 23 3.70 5.70 -11.69
C ILE A 23 2.57 5.00 -10.92
N GLY A 24 2.38 5.42 -9.68
CA GLY A 24 1.29 5.01 -8.81
C GLY A 24 0.49 6.21 -8.32
N MET A 25 -0.83 6.05 -8.24
CA MET A 25 -1.72 7.09 -7.69
C MET A 25 -2.09 6.73 -6.26
N GLU A 26 -1.80 7.59 -5.29
CA GLU A 26 -2.05 7.29 -3.88
C GLU A 26 -3.35 7.94 -3.38
N GLY A 27 -4.47 7.33 -3.77
CA GLY A 27 -5.80 7.71 -3.29
C GLY A 27 -6.78 8.02 -4.41
N GLY A 28 -7.99 7.49 -4.27
CA GLY A 28 -9.09 7.63 -5.23
C GLY A 28 -9.62 9.05 -5.40
N HIS A 29 -9.26 9.98 -4.52
CA HIS A 29 -9.54 11.40 -4.73
C HIS A 29 -8.88 11.94 -6.01
N SER A 30 -7.80 11.30 -6.48
CA SER A 30 -7.10 11.62 -7.73
C SER A 30 -7.97 11.54 -8.98
N ILE A 31 -9.07 10.76 -8.96
CA ILE A 31 -9.95 10.59 -10.12
C ILE A 31 -11.19 11.48 -10.07
N GLY A 32 -11.43 12.22 -8.98
CA GLY A 32 -12.59 13.12 -8.86
C GLY A 32 -13.93 12.44 -9.18
N ASN A 33 -14.12 11.21 -8.72
CA ASN A 33 -15.30 10.37 -9.01
C ASN A 33 -15.57 10.13 -10.52
N SER A 34 -14.53 10.15 -11.35
CA SER A 34 -14.62 10.00 -12.80
C SER A 34 -13.83 8.80 -13.32
N LEU A 35 -14.54 7.81 -13.88
CA LEU A 35 -13.93 6.69 -14.61
C LEU A 35 -13.18 7.18 -15.87
N GLY A 36 -13.59 8.31 -16.45
CA GLY A 36 -12.85 8.94 -17.54
C GLY A 36 -11.47 9.43 -17.09
N ALA A 37 -11.39 10.07 -15.92
CA ALA A 37 -10.12 10.51 -15.34
C ALA A 37 -9.21 9.33 -14.97
N LEU A 38 -9.78 8.25 -14.41
CA LEU A 38 -9.06 6.99 -14.16
C LEU A 38 -8.38 6.47 -15.42
N ARG A 39 -9.11 6.39 -16.54
CA ARG A 39 -8.56 5.96 -17.83
C ARG A 39 -7.47 6.90 -18.35
N MET A 40 -7.63 8.21 -18.18
CA MET A 40 -6.63 9.20 -18.58
C MET A 40 -5.34 9.03 -17.78
N LEU A 41 -5.41 8.83 -16.46
CA LEU A 41 -4.23 8.56 -15.62
C LEU A 41 -3.52 7.28 -16.05
N TYR A 42 -4.27 6.22 -16.37
CA TYR A 42 -3.68 4.99 -16.92
C TYR A 42 -2.93 5.23 -18.24
N GLN A 43 -3.53 6.02 -19.15
CA GLN A 43 -2.90 6.40 -20.42
C GLN A 43 -1.64 7.24 -20.23
N LEU A 44 -1.60 8.09 -19.18
CA LEU A 44 -0.42 8.86 -18.79
C LEU A 44 0.68 8.03 -18.11
N GLY A 45 0.43 6.75 -17.84
CA GLY A 45 1.44 5.80 -17.35
C GLY A 45 1.19 5.26 -15.95
N ALA A 46 0.12 5.66 -15.25
CA ALA A 46 -0.22 5.09 -13.94
C ALA A 46 -0.52 3.59 -14.05
N ARG A 47 0.03 2.79 -13.13
CA ARG A 47 -0.13 1.31 -13.12
C ARG A 47 -0.71 0.73 -11.86
N TYR A 48 -0.81 1.51 -10.79
CA TYR A 48 -1.67 1.19 -9.66
C TYR A 48 -2.38 2.44 -9.16
N MET A 49 -3.48 2.23 -8.44
CA MET A 49 -4.10 3.27 -7.63
C MET A 49 -4.50 2.72 -6.28
N THR A 50 -4.05 3.38 -5.21
CA THR A 50 -4.56 3.19 -3.86
C THR A 50 -5.96 3.77 -3.76
N LEU A 51 -6.92 3.04 -3.21
CA LEU A 51 -8.33 3.46 -3.28
C LEU A 51 -8.63 4.66 -2.37
N THR A 52 -7.95 4.75 -1.24
CA THR A 52 -8.02 5.88 -0.29
C THR A 52 -6.61 6.29 0.13
N HIS A 53 -6.53 7.39 0.87
CA HIS A 53 -5.33 7.75 1.64
C HIS A 53 -5.75 7.82 3.12
N GLY A 54 -5.31 8.83 3.88
CA GLY A 54 -5.69 8.99 5.28
C GLY A 54 -7.18 9.27 5.56
N LEU A 55 -7.99 9.60 4.55
CA LEU A 55 -9.42 9.91 4.67
C LEU A 55 -10.26 9.10 3.69
N ASN A 56 -11.55 8.94 4.01
CA ASN A 56 -12.53 8.35 3.10
C ASN A 56 -12.65 9.15 1.81
N VAL A 57 -13.00 8.47 0.73
CA VAL A 57 -13.52 9.09 -0.50
C VAL A 57 -15.01 8.81 -0.60
N SER A 58 -15.70 9.39 -1.58
CA SER A 58 -17.16 9.23 -1.72
C SER A 58 -17.64 7.78 -1.94
N TRP A 59 -16.74 6.85 -2.21
CA TRP A 59 -17.04 5.47 -2.63
C TRP A 59 -16.19 4.39 -1.96
N ALA A 60 -15.30 4.74 -1.03
CA ALA A 60 -14.45 3.79 -0.31
C ALA A 60 -14.02 4.33 1.07
N ASP A 61 -14.00 3.43 2.06
CA ASP A 61 -13.55 3.73 3.42
C ASP A 61 -12.03 3.55 3.61
N SER A 62 -11.40 4.51 4.30
CA SER A 62 -10.03 4.50 4.79
C SER A 62 -9.94 3.82 6.16
N ALA A 63 -8.80 3.21 6.45
CA ALA A 63 -8.51 2.61 7.75
C ALA A 63 -8.35 3.64 8.88
N THR A 64 -8.04 4.89 8.54
CA THR A 64 -7.71 5.95 9.51
C THR A 64 -8.80 7.02 9.63
N ASP A 65 -9.98 6.76 9.07
CA ASP A 65 -11.12 7.66 9.13
C ASP A 65 -12.34 6.97 9.77
N THR A 66 -13.38 7.74 10.06
CA THR A 66 -14.64 7.21 10.58
C THR A 66 -15.35 6.42 9.49
N PRO A 67 -15.80 5.17 9.73
CA PRO A 67 -16.52 4.39 8.72
C PRO A 67 -17.72 5.14 8.14
N ALA A 68 -17.88 5.12 6.81
CA ALA A 68 -18.98 5.79 6.11
C ALA A 68 -19.75 4.86 5.16
N HIS A 69 -19.07 3.90 4.53
CA HIS A 69 -19.63 3.08 3.46
C HIS A 69 -19.72 1.59 3.78
N ASP A 70 -19.13 1.17 4.91
CA ASP A 70 -18.92 -0.24 5.25
C ASP A 70 -18.07 -0.97 4.20
N GLY A 71 -17.04 -0.29 3.70
CA GLY A 71 -16.17 -0.78 2.63
C GLY A 71 -16.32 0.00 1.33
N LEU A 72 -16.82 -0.66 0.28
CA LEU A 72 -17.07 -0.07 -1.04
C LEU A 72 -18.55 0.17 -1.31
N THR A 73 -18.87 1.34 -1.85
CA THR A 73 -20.17 1.61 -2.45
C THR A 73 -20.33 0.88 -3.80
N PRO A 74 -21.55 0.82 -4.37
CA PRO A 74 -21.75 0.34 -5.74
C PRO A 74 -20.85 1.03 -6.79
N PHE A 75 -20.66 2.34 -6.73
CA PHE A 75 -19.68 3.02 -7.61
C PHE A 75 -18.25 2.59 -7.32
N GLY A 76 -17.87 2.42 -6.05
CA GLY A 76 -16.55 1.91 -5.67
C GLY A 76 -16.26 0.55 -6.30
N ARG A 77 -17.23 -0.37 -6.31
CA ARG A 77 -17.11 -1.66 -7.01
C ARG A 77 -16.93 -1.48 -8.51
N GLU A 78 -17.59 -0.50 -9.13
CA GLU A 78 -17.39 -0.19 -10.55
C GLU A 78 -16.00 0.39 -10.84
N VAL A 79 -15.43 1.19 -9.92
CA VAL A 79 -14.02 1.64 -10.02
C VAL A 79 -13.10 0.43 -10.07
N ILE A 80 -13.29 -0.57 -9.20
CA ILE A 80 -12.49 -1.82 -9.21
C ILE A 80 -12.63 -2.55 -10.55
N ARG A 81 -13.86 -2.65 -11.07
CA ARG A 81 -14.11 -3.30 -12.37
C ARG A 81 -13.40 -2.61 -13.51
N GLU A 82 -13.40 -1.28 -13.55
CA GLU A 82 -12.70 -0.52 -14.59
C GLU A 82 -11.17 -0.60 -14.42
N MET A 83 -10.65 -0.62 -13.19
CA MET A 83 -9.22 -0.87 -12.93
C MET A 83 -8.79 -2.25 -13.45
N ASN A 84 -9.56 -3.31 -13.16
CA ASN A 84 -9.30 -4.65 -13.70
C ASN A 84 -9.39 -4.69 -15.23
N ARG A 85 -10.34 -3.97 -15.84
CA ARG A 85 -10.46 -3.87 -17.31
C ARG A 85 -9.27 -3.14 -17.92
N LEU A 86 -8.72 -2.14 -17.25
CA LEU A 86 -7.55 -1.39 -17.71
C LEU A 86 -6.25 -2.18 -17.58
N GLY A 87 -6.13 -3.01 -16.54
CA GLY A 87 -4.85 -3.57 -16.11
C GLY A 87 -4.14 -2.67 -15.10
N MET A 88 -4.88 -1.76 -14.45
CA MET A 88 -4.38 -1.00 -13.31
C MET A 88 -4.51 -1.87 -12.05
N LEU A 89 -3.39 -2.08 -11.35
CA LEU A 89 -3.39 -2.80 -10.08
C LEU A 89 -4.21 -2.04 -9.03
N VAL A 90 -5.06 -2.77 -8.32
CA VAL A 90 -5.81 -2.24 -7.18
C VAL A 90 -4.91 -2.30 -5.97
N ASP A 91 -4.61 -1.14 -5.38
CA ASP A 91 -3.81 -1.06 -4.16
C ASP A 91 -4.70 -0.85 -2.92
N LEU A 92 -4.53 -1.75 -1.95
CA LEU A 92 -5.28 -1.84 -0.69
C LEU A 92 -4.50 -1.30 0.50
N SER A 93 -3.35 -0.64 0.29
CA SER A 93 -2.78 0.20 1.33
C SER A 93 -3.77 1.31 1.72
N HIS A 94 -3.71 1.78 2.96
CA HIS A 94 -4.61 2.81 3.54
C HIS A 94 -6.08 2.45 3.73
N VAL A 95 -6.66 1.53 2.96
CA VAL A 95 -8.11 1.25 3.00
C VAL A 95 -8.53 0.51 4.27
N SER A 96 -9.79 0.63 4.67
CA SER A 96 -10.34 -0.10 5.82
C SER A 96 -10.39 -1.61 5.57
N PRO A 97 -10.38 -2.47 6.61
CA PRO A 97 -10.55 -3.92 6.43
C PRO A 97 -11.82 -4.32 5.65
N ALA A 98 -12.93 -3.60 5.85
CA ALA A 98 -14.16 -3.82 5.07
C ALA A 98 -13.95 -3.55 3.58
N THR A 99 -13.24 -2.47 3.23
CA THR A 99 -12.84 -2.17 1.85
C THR A 99 -11.91 -3.25 1.29
N MET A 100 -10.96 -3.78 2.09
CA MET A 100 -10.09 -4.89 1.66
C MET A 100 -10.91 -6.12 1.30
N ASP A 101 -11.88 -6.48 2.14
CA ASP A 101 -12.73 -7.65 1.94
C ASP A 101 -13.62 -7.50 0.70
N ASP A 102 -14.28 -6.34 0.53
CA ASP A 102 -15.11 -6.04 -0.63
C ASP A 102 -14.35 -6.12 -1.96
N VAL A 103 -13.11 -5.61 -2.00
CA VAL A 103 -12.28 -5.71 -3.19
C VAL A 103 -11.90 -7.15 -3.46
N LEU A 104 -11.46 -7.91 -2.45
CA LEU A 104 -11.01 -9.28 -2.62
C LEU A 104 -12.13 -10.24 -3.03
N GLU A 105 -13.38 -9.93 -2.71
CA GLU A 105 -14.56 -10.67 -3.19
C GLU A 105 -14.87 -10.41 -4.67
N GLY A 106 -14.59 -9.21 -5.18
CA GLY A 106 -14.98 -8.77 -6.52
C GLY A 106 -13.85 -8.67 -7.55
N ALA A 107 -12.59 -8.60 -7.12
CA ALA A 107 -11.46 -8.37 -8.01
C ALA A 107 -11.16 -9.56 -8.91
N GLU A 108 -11.11 -9.31 -10.22
CA GLU A 108 -10.80 -10.32 -11.24
C GLU A 108 -9.28 -10.46 -11.50
N ALA A 109 -8.48 -9.54 -10.97
CA ALA A 109 -7.02 -9.49 -11.08
C ALA A 109 -6.35 -9.49 -9.70
N PRO A 110 -5.06 -9.86 -9.60
CA PRO A 110 -4.29 -9.71 -8.37
C PRO A 110 -4.29 -8.28 -7.85
N VAL A 111 -4.50 -8.13 -6.55
CA VAL A 111 -4.37 -6.86 -5.83
C VAL A 111 -2.95 -6.70 -5.27
N ILE A 112 -2.60 -5.48 -4.86
CA ILE A 112 -1.39 -5.23 -4.08
C ILE A 112 -1.73 -4.49 -2.79
N PHE A 113 -0.82 -4.55 -1.82
CA PHE A 113 -0.68 -3.55 -0.79
C PHE A 113 0.70 -2.93 -1.00
N SER A 114 0.76 -1.76 -1.64
CA SER A 114 2.02 -1.11 -2.05
C SER A 114 2.95 -0.76 -0.88
N HIS A 115 2.41 -0.49 0.31
CA HIS A 115 3.18 -0.24 1.53
C HIS A 115 2.30 -0.49 2.78
N SER A 116 2.24 -1.74 3.23
CA SER A 116 1.52 -2.12 4.46
C SER A 116 2.21 -3.29 5.15
N SER A 117 2.07 -3.42 6.47
CA SER A 117 2.73 -4.47 7.25
C SER A 117 1.70 -5.39 7.95
N ALA A 118 2.14 -6.44 8.62
CA ALA A 118 1.24 -7.41 9.28
C ALA A 118 0.61 -6.92 10.60
N ARG A 119 -0.73 -6.94 10.69
CA ARG A 119 -1.47 -6.40 11.86
C ARG A 119 -1.35 -7.25 13.12
N ALA A 120 -1.14 -8.55 12.96
CA ALA A 120 -0.93 -9.45 14.10
C ALA A 120 0.35 -9.12 14.90
N LEU A 121 1.35 -8.51 14.25
CA LEU A 121 2.59 -8.09 14.91
C LEU A 121 2.51 -6.70 15.50
N VAL A 122 1.85 -5.76 14.82
CA VAL A 122 1.59 -4.39 15.32
C VAL A 122 0.16 -4.03 14.95
N ASP A 123 -0.71 -3.91 15.97
CA ASP A 123 -2.13 -3.65 15.79
C ASP A 123 -2.40 -2.16 15.58
N VAL A 124 -2.18 -1.71 14.35
CA VAL A 124 -2.54 -0.37 13.87
C VAL A 124 -3.43 -0.49 12.64
N PRO A 125 -4.35 0.46 12.38
CA PRO A 125 -5.29 0.34 11.27
C PRO A 125 -4.64 0.21 9.89
N ARG A 126 -3.43 0.78 9.70
CA ARG A 126 -2.68 0.69 8.45
C ARG A 126 -2.14 -0.71 8.15
N ASN A 127 -2.12 -1.63 9.10
CA ASN A 127 -1.60 -2.97 8.88
C ASN A 127 -2.68 -3.96 8.43
N VAL A 128 -2.26 -4.97 7.66
CA VAL A 128 -3.13 -5.98 7.04
C VAL A 128 -3.52 -7.07 8.05
N PRO A 129 -4.82 -7.30 8.32
CA PRO A 129 -5.28 -8.40 9.18
C PRO A 129 -4.97 -9.78 8.59
N ASP A 130 -4.72 -10.78 9.46
CA ASP A 130 -4.48 -12.17 9.03
C ASP A 130 -5.65 -12.75 8.23
N ALA A 131 -6.89 -12.35 8.52
CA ALA A 131 -8.07 -12.75 7.76
C ALA A 131 -7.98 -12.33 6.29
N VAL A 132 -7.42 -11.15 6.01
CA VAL A 132 -7.18 -10.62 4.67
C VAL A 132 -5.96 -11.30 4.03
N LEU A 133 -4.86 -11.46 4.77
CA LEU A 133 -3.66 -12.14 4.28
C LEU A 133 -3.96 -13.55 3.75
N ARG A 134 -4.85 -14.30 4.43
CA ARG A 134 -5.26 -15.66 4.01
C ARG A 134 -6.04 -15.70 2.69
N LYS A 135 -6.59 -14.57 2.22
CA LYS A 135 -7.32 -14.48 0.93
C LYS A 135 -6.37 -14.25 -0.26
N LEU A 136 -5.11 -13.86 -0.01
CA LEU A 136 -4.16 -13.55 -1.09
C LEU A 136 -3.76 -14.75 -1.95
N PRO A 137 -3.58 -15.97 -1.44
CA PRO A 137 -3.35 -17.15 -2.27
C PRO A 137 -4.39 -17.36 -3.36
N SER A 138 -5.68 -17.18 -3.05
CA SER A 138 -6.76 -17.34 -4.03
C SER A 138 -6.85 -16.18 -5.02
N ASN A 139 -6.51 -14.95 -4.60
CA ASN A 139 -6.52 -13.77 -5.48
C ASN A 139 -5.25 -13.65 -6.35
N GLY A 140 -4.10 -14.12 -5.85
CA GLY A 140 -2.78 -13.96 -6.47
C GLY A 140 -2.02 -12.69 -6.06
N GLY A 141 -2.57 -11.90 -5.14
CA GLY A 141 -2.05 -10.58 -4.73
C GLY A 141 -0.80 -10.59 -3.87
N VAL A 142 -0.24 -9.41 -3.58
CA VAL A 142 1.05 -9.26 -2.87
C VAL A 142 0.96 -8.18 -1.79
N VAL A 143 1.48 -8.45 -0.58
CA VAL A 143 1.73 -7.42 0.43
C VAL A 143 3.17 -6.97 0.37
N MET A 144 3.37 -5.69 0.06
CA MET A 144 4.68 -5.05 0.03
C MET A 144 4.95 -4.44 1.41
N VAL A 145 5.80 -5.11 2.20
CA VAL A 145 6.03 -4.77 3.61
C VAL A 145 6.67 -3.39 3.74
N SER A 146 6.08 -2.53 4.56
CA SER A 146 6.51 -1.15 4.76
C SER A 146 7.62 -1.00 5.79
N PHE A 147 8.41 0.06 5.67
CA PHE A 147 9.45 0.41 6.64
C PHE A 147 9.00 1.48 7.64
N VAL A 148 7.75 1.93 7.59
CA VAL A 148 7.21 2.91 8.54
C VAL A 148 7.39 2.39 9.97
N PRO A 149 8.15 3.08 10.84
CA PRO A 149 8.42 2.60 12.20
C PRO A 149 7.14 2.37 13.02
N ASP A 150 6.15 3.26 12.86
CA ASP A 150 4.87 3.22 13.57
C ASP A 150 4.02 2.00 13.16
N PHE A 151 4.34 1.36 12.02
CA PHE A 151 3.66 0.15 11.54
C PHE A 151 4.43 -1.13 11.85
N THR A 152 5.72 -1.01 12.18
CA THR A 152 6.64 -2.15 12.27
C THR A 152 7.19 -2.40 13.67
N SER A 153 7.07 -1.42 14.58
CA SER A 153 7.52 -1.52 15.98
C SER A 153 6.36 -1.23 16.92
N ARG A 154 6.06 -2.15 17.85
CA ARG A 154 4.99 -1.97 18.85
C ARG A 154 5.27 -0.76 19.74
N GLU A 155 6.54 -0.58 20.09
CA GLU A 155 7.01 0.54 20.91
C GLU A 155 6.82 1.87 20.18
N MET A 156 7.12 1.90 18.87
CA MET A 156 6.84 3.09 18.05
C MET A 156 5.36 3.37 17.89
N ALA A 157 4.54 2.35 17.65
CA ALA A 157 3.09 2.50 17.54
C ALA A 157 2.50 3.09 18.84
N ALA A 158 2.89 2.55 20.01
CA ALA A 158 2.44 3.06 21.30
C ALA A 158 2.92 4.50 21.55
N TRP A 159 4.16 4.82 21.18
CA TRP A 159 4.69 6.18 21.29
C TRP A 159 3.96 7.16 20.35
N ALA A 160 3.68 6.76 19.11
CA ALA A 160 2.97 7.57 18.11
C ALA A 160 1.53 7.87 18.57
N GLU A 161 0.86 6.92 19.23
CA GLU A 161 -0.47 7.13 19.81
C GLU A 161 -0.45 8.20 20.92
N VAL A 162 0.59 8.21 21.76
CA VAL A 162 0.78 9.24 22.80
C VAL A 162 1.08 10.59 22.14
N GLU A 163 1.95 10.62 21.13
CA GLU A 163 2.29 11.82 20.36
C GLU A 163 1.05 12.42 19.68
N GLU A 164 0.19 11.59 19.08
CA GLU A 164 -1.03 12.04 18.42
C GLU A 164 -2.01 12.65 19.43
N ARG A 165 -2.20 12.03 20.59
CA ARG A 165 -3.01 12.61 21.68
C ARG A 165 -2.47 13.96 22.12
N GLU A 166 -1.16 14.09 22.25
CA GLU A 166 -0.54 15.35 22.60
C GLU A 166 -0.73 16.40 21.50
N SER A 167 -0.55 16.03 20.24
CA SER A 167 -0.82 16.91 19.10
C SER A 167 -2.27 17.41 19.07
N LYS A 168 -3.25 16.55 19.36
CA LYS A 168 -4.67 16.93 19.48
C LYS A 168 -4.89 17.88 20.66
N ARG A 169 -4.29 17.61 21.81
CA ARG A 169 -4.36 18.48 23.00
C ARG A 169 -3.78 19.87 22.72
N LEU A 170 -2.60 19.95 22.11
CA LEU A 170 -1.95 21.21 21.75
C LEU A 170 -2.76 21.98 20.71
N THR A 171 -3.29 21.29 19.69
CA THR A 171 -4.18 21.89 18.69
C THR A 171 -5.40 22.56 19.34
N ALA A 172 -6.04 21.89 20.30
CA ALA A 172 -7.17 22.46 21.03
C ALA A 172 -6.76 23.66 21.90
N LEU A 173 -5.64 23.56 22.62
CA LEU A 173 -5.14 24.62 23.51
C LEU A 173 -4.71 25.88 22.75
N MET A 174 -4.21 25.73 21.53
CA MET A 174 -3.62 26.81 20.73
C MET A 174 -4.55 27.33 19.64
N LEU A 175 -5.86 27.01 19.71
CA LEU A 175 -6.86 27.43 18.73
C LEU A 175 -6.44 27.10 17.29
N ALA A 176 -5.88 25.90 17.09
CA ALA A 176 -5.37 25.40 15.81
C ALA A 176 -4.27 26.24 15.14
N ASP A 177 -3.51 27.04 15.91
CA ASP A 177 -2.28 27.69 15.41
C ASP A 177 -1.19 26.62 15.13
N ALA A 178 -1.14 26.17 13.88
CA ALA A 178 -0.25 25.10 13.43
C ALA A 178 1.25 25.41 13.70
N GLY A 179 1.65 26.68 13.67
CA GLY A 179 3.02 27.09 13.93
C GLY A 179 3.41 26.84 15.38
N LYS A 180 2.56 27.24 16.33
CA LYS A 180 2.79 27.00 17.76
C LYS A 180 2.68 25.52 18.12
N VAL A 181 1.70 24.81 17.57
CA VAL A 181 1.53 23.36 17.79
C VAL A 181 2.79 22.63 17.36
N LYS A 182 3.34 22.95 16.19
CA LYS A 182 4.58 22.34 15.69
C LYS A 182 5.77 22.59 16.63
N GLN A 183 5.91 23.81 17.16
CA GLN A 183 7.00 24.16 18.07
C GLN A 183 6.89 23.42 19.41
N GLU A 184 5.71 23.41 20.03
CA GLU A 184 5.52 22.74 21.33
C GLU A 184 5.58 21.21 21.20
N LEU A 185 5.07 20.65 20.10
CA LEU A 185 5.21 19.22 19.84
C LEU A 185 6.69 18.83 19.63
N ALA A 186 7.49 19.69 18.98
CA ALA A 186 8.93 19.48 18.86
C ALA A 186 9.64 19.49 20.23
N LYS A 187 9.26 20.37 21.15
CA LYS A 187 9.78 20.36 22.54
C LYS A 187 9.34 19.10 23.28
N TRP A 188 8.08 18.71 23.14
CA TRP A 188 7.56 17.49 23.74
C TRP A 188 8.35 16.26 23.28
N ARG A 189 8.67 16.15 21.98
CA ARG A 189 9.52 15.07 21.41
C ARG A 189 10.93 15.04 21.99
N GLN A 190 11.52 16.18 22.35
CA GLN A 190 12.85 16.20 22.98
C GLN A 190 12.81 15.59 24.39
N GLY A 191 11.73 15.82 25.13
CA GLY A 191 11.49 15.18 26.43
C GLY A 191 10.98 13.74 26.34
N ASN A 192 10.42 13.35 25.20
CA ASN A 192 9.83 12.03 24.94
C ASN A 192 10.40 11.47 23.64
N PRO A 193 11.69 11.12 23.59
CA PRO A 193 12.32 10.66 22.35
C PRO A 193 11.66 9.38 21.83
N PRO A 194 11.48 9.23 20.50
CA PRO A 194 10.89 8.02 19.93
C PRO A 194 11.80 6.81 20.12
N PRO A 195 11.26 5.62 20.45
CA PRO A 195 12.06 4.41 20.69
C PRO A 195 12.74 3.86 19.43
N GLY A 196 12.28 4.22 18.25
CA GLY A 196 12.77 3.76 16.95
C GLY A 196 12.25 2.37 16.54
N ALA A 197 12.54 1.99 15.30
CA ALA A 197 12.32 0.64 14.78
C ALA A 197 13.64 0.09 14.22
N THR A 198 13.68 -1.20 13.91
CA THR A 198 14.86 -1.88 13.37
C THR A 198 14.55 -2.65 12.09
N LEU A 199 15.58 -2.87 11.28
CA LEU A 199 15.51 -3.77 10.11
C LEU A 199 14.99 -5.17 10.49
N SER A 200 15.40 -5.69 11.66
CA SER A 200 14.92 -6.99 12.16
C SER A 200 13.40 -7.01 12.32
N GLN A 201 12.81 -5.93 12.86
CA GLN A 201 11.35 -5.83 12.99
C GLN A 201 10.66 -5.81 11.62
N VAL A 202 11.21 -5.12 10.62
CA VAL A 202 10.70 -5.19 9.24
C VAL A 202 10.74 -6.64 8.71
N ALA A 203 11.84 -7.35 8.94
CA ALA A 203 11.96 -8.75 8.56
C ALA A 203 10.98 -9.67 9.32
N ASP A 204 10.63 -9.35 10.58
CA ASP A 204 9.59 -10.09 11.33
C ASP A 204 8.23 -9.99 10.64
N HIS A 205 7.88 -8.82 10.09
CA HIS A 205 6.66 -8.65 9.29
C HIS A 205 6.73 -9.44 7.97
N ILE A 206 7.87 -9.50 7.30
CA ILE A 206 8.09 -10.34 6.11
C ILE A 206 7.89 -11.84 6.45
N ASP A 207 8.47 -12.31 7.57
CA ASP A 207 8.29 -13.68 8.05
C ASP A 207 6.82 -14.00 8.31
N HIS A 208 6.10 -13.08 8.95
CA HIS A 208 4.69 -13.27 9.26
C HIS A 208 3.81 -13.31 8.01
N VAL A 209 3.99 -12.38 7.07
CA VAL A 209 3.25 -12.42 5.80
C VAL A 209 3.55 -13.71 5.04
N ARG A 210 4.82 -14.12 4.96
CA ARG A 210 5.21 -15.42 4.36
C ARG A 210 4.50 -16.59 5.04
N ARG A 211 4.42 -16.59 6.38
CA ARG A 211 3.79 -17.67 7.16
C ARG A 211 2.28 -17.77 6.92
N VAL A 212 1.59 -16.64 6.76
CA VAL A 212 0.12 -16.60 6.64
C VAL A 212 -0.36 -16.67 5.18
N ALA A 213 0.27 -15.91 4.30
CA ALA A 213 -0.10 -15.80 2.90
C ALA A 213 0.78 -16.64 1.96
N GLY A 214 1.97 -17.06 2.38
CA GLY A 214 2.92 -17.78 1.52
C GLY A 214 3.95 -16.87 0.86
N ILE A 215 5.10 -17.44 0.46
CA ILE A 215 6.24 -16.67 -0.09
C ILE A 215 5.91 -15.95 -1.39
N ASP A 216 4.94 -16.44 -2.15
CA ASP A 216 4.52 -15.83 -3.41
C ASP A 216 3.71 -14.53 -3.21
N HIS A 217 3.41 -14.15 -1.97
CA HIS A 217 2.51 -13.03 -1.64
C HIS A 217 3.21 -11.92 -0.85
N VAL A 218 4.54 -11.90 -0.88
CA VAL A 218 5.38 -10.94 -0.14
C VAL A 218 6.15 -10.05 -1.11
N GLY A 219 6.24 -8.76 -0.80
CA GLY A 219 7.09 -7.78 -1.48
C GLY A 219 7.66 -6.75 -0.51
N ILE A 220 8.25 -5.67 -1.03
CA ILE A 220 8.80 -4.57 -0.23
C ILE A 220 8.24 -3.23 -0.71
N GLY A 221 7.75 -2.43 0.23
CA GLY A 221 7.09 -1.15 -0.01
C GLY A 221 7.61 -0.09 0.95
N SER A 222 8.85 0.35 0.77
CA SER A 222 9.63 1.05 1.82
C SER A 222 9.00 2.33 2.38
N ASP A 223 8.20 3.04 1.58
CA ASP A 223 7.66 4.35 1.93
C ASP A 223 8.75 5.43 2.14
N PHE A 224 9.94 5.25 1.55
CA PHE A 224 10.99 6.28 1.55
C PHE A 224 10.49 7.59 0.93
N ASP A 225 10.98 8.71 1.46
CA ASP A 225 10.53 10.08 1.16
C ASP A 225 9.05 10.39 1.50
N GLY A 226 8.24 9.38 1.89
CA GLY A 226 6.91 9.53 2.48
C GLY A 226 6.91 9.55 4.02
N ILE A 227 7.97 9.04 4.65
CA ILE A 227 8.11 8.95 6.11
C ILE A 227 9.13 9.92 6.69
N THR A 228 8.94 10.30 7.96
CA THR A 228 9.85 11.20 8.69
C THR A 228 10.90 10.49 9.55
N ARG A 229 10.77 9.17 9.71
CA ARG A 229 11.64 8.32 10.53
C ARG A 229 11.84 7.00 9.82
N THR A 230 13.06 6.48 9.84
CA THR A 230 13.41 5.21 9.21
C THR A 230 13.90 4.19 10.24
N PRO A 231 13.74 2.88 10.00
CA PRO A 231 14.28 1.85 10.89
C PRO A 231 15.81 1.88 10.91
N LYS A 232 16.40 1.59 12.06
CA LYS A 232 17.84 1.38 12.18
C LYS A 232 18.26 0.20 11.27
N GLY A 233 19.23 0.47 10.40
CA GLY A 233 19.69 -0.46 9.37
C GLY A 233 19.03 -0.28 8.00
N LEU A 234 18.00 0.58 7.90
CA LEU A 234 17.33 0.96 6.66
C LEU A 234 17.21 2.49 6.53
N PRO A 235 18.33 3.25 6.59
CA PRO A 235 18.27 4.71 6.60
C PRO A 235 17.74 5.32 5.30
N ASP A 236 17.97 4.67 4.15
CA ASP A 236 17.68 5.16 2.81
C ASP A 236 17.64 4.03 1.76
N VAL A 237 17.44 4.39 0.50
CA VAL A 237 17.35 3.47 -0.65
C VAL A 237 18.63 2.68 -0.94
N GLY A 238 19.77 3.02 -0.34
CA GLY A 238 21.02 2.24 -0.45
C GLY A 238 21.04 1.00 0.46
N ALA A 239 20.08 0.87 1.38
CA ALA A 239 20.14 -0.10 2.47
C ALA A 239 19.39 -1.44 2.21
N PHE A 240 18.70 -1.61 1.08
CA PHE A 240 18.02 -2.88 0.75
C PHE A 240 18.91 -4.14 0.84
N PRO A 241 20.21 -4.12 0.47
CA PRO A 241 21.08 -5.29 0.64
C PRO A 241 21.21 -5.78 2.09
N ALA A 242 21.08 -4.90 3.09
CA ALA A 242 21.09 -5.29 4.49
C ALA A 242 19.85 -6.14 4.84
N LEU A 243 18.69 -5.80 4.27
CA LEU A 243 17.46 -6.57 4.45
C LEU A 243 17.57 -7.92 3.74
N THR A 244 18.13 -7.94 2.53
CA THR A 244 18.44 -9.20 1.83
C THR A 244 19.33 -10.11 2.67
N ALA A 245 20.40 -9.57 3.26
CA ALA A 245 21.30 -10.33 4.12
C ALA A 245 20.60 -10.86 5.40
N GLU A 246 19.67 -10.09 5.96
CA GLU A 246 18.83 -10.55 7.08
C GLU A 246 17.94 -11.73 6.67
N LEU A 247 17.23 -11.63 5.54
CA LEU A 247 16.37 -12.71 5.04
C LEU A 247 17.17 -13.99 4.78
N LEU A 248 18.36 -13.89 4.17
CA LEU A 248 19.25 -15.03 3.96
C LEU A 248 19.70 -15.65 5.29
N ARG A 249 20.04 -14.83 6.30
CA ARG A 249 20.38 -15.31 7.66
C ARG A 249 19.20 -16.01 8.35
N ARG A 250 17.97 -15.65 8.02
CA ARG A 250 16.73 -16.30 8.48
C ARG A 250 16.37 -17.57 7.69
N GLY A 251 17.21 -17.99 6.74
CA GLY A 251 17.03 -19.21 5.97
C GLY A 251 16.12 -19.08 4.76
N TYR A 252 15.91 -17.86 4.24
CA TYR A 252 15.31 -17.69 2.91
C TYR A 252 16.28 -18.23 1.85
N THR A 253 15.75 -18.94 0.87
CA THR A 253 16.53 -19.33 -0.31
C THR A 253 16.74 -18.13 -1.22
N ASP A 254 17.72 -18.21 -2.13
CA ASP A 254 17.91 -17.18 -3.17
C ASP A 254 16.64 -16.93 -3.99
N ASP A 255 15.86 -17.98 -4.24
CA ASP A 255 14.62 -17.87 -5.01
C ASP A 255 13.50 -17.23 -4.18
N ASP A 256 13.41 -17.52 -2.88
CA ASP A 256 12.50 -16.82 -1.97
C ASP A 256 12.85 -15.32 -1.90
N VAL A 257 14.14 -14.98 -1.82
CA VAL A 257 14.60 -13.59 -1.82
C VAL A 257 14.23 -12.88 -3.12
N LYS A 258 14.47 -13.47 -4.29
CA LYS A 258 14.08 -12.86 -5.58
C LYS A 258 12.58 -12.60 -5.68
N LYS A 259 11.77 -13.51 -5.14
CA LYS A 259 10.30 -13.34 -5.01
C LYS A 259 9.96 -12.08 -4.23
N VAL A 260 10.51 -11.93 -3.04
CA VAL A 260 10.31 -10.75 -2.16
C VAL A 260 10.82 -9.47 -2.82
N LEU A 261 11.97 -9.51 -3.51
CA LEU A 261 12.59 -8.34 -4.12
C LEU A 261 11.89 -7.83 -5.39
N GLY A 262 10.98 -8.60 -6.00
CA GLY A 262 10.19 -8.08 -7.10
C GLY A 262 9.50 -9.10 -8.00
N LEU A 263 9.93 -10.38 -8.01
CA LEU A 263 9.30 -11.36 -8.92
C LEU A 263 7.81 -11.58 -8.60
N ASN A 264 7.40 -11.45 -7.34
CA ASN A 264 5.99 -11.53 -6.97
C ASN A 264 5.15 -10.37 -7.56
N VAL A 265 5.69 -9.15 -7.51
CA VAL A 265 5.02 -7.96 -8.08
C VAL A 265 4.97 -8.07 -9.61
N LEU A 266 6.06 -8.54 -10.25
CA LEU A 266 6.08 -8.80 -11.69
C LEU A 266 5.03 -9.83 -12.11
N ARG A 267 4.85 -10.91 -11.33
CA ARG A 267 3.79 -11.90 -11.55
C ARG A 267 2.40 -11.26 -11.44
N ALA A 268 2.14 -10.50 -10.38
CA ALA A 268 0.86 -9.82 -10.18
C ALA A 268 0.54 -8.86 -11.33
N MET A 269 1.52 -8.06 -11.76
CA MET A 269 1.39 -7.12 -12.88
C MET A 269 1.10 -7.85 -14.20
N ARG A 270 1.85 -8.90 -14.53
CA ARG A 270 1.62 -9.70 -15.75
C ARG A 270 0.22 -10.32 -15.76
N ARG A 271 -0.23 -10.82 -14.61
CA ARG A 271 -1.59 -11.38 -14.49
C ARG A 271 -2.68 -10.32 -14.62
N ALA A 272 -2.45 -9.10 -14.13
CA ALA A 272 -3.37 -7.98 -14.33
C ALA A 272 -3.46 -7.59 -15.83
N GLU A 273 -2.35 -7.62 -16.57
CA GLU A 273 -2.32 -7.40 -18.02
C GLU A 273 -3.13 -8.47 -18.78
N GLU A 274 -3.00 -9.75 -18.41
CA GLU A 274 -3.78 -10.86 -19.00
C GLU A 274 -5.29 -10.70 -18.74
N VAL A 275 -5.66 -10.33 -17.51
CA VAL A 275 -7.06 -10.08 -17.13
C VAL A 275 -7.61 -8.89 -17.91
N ALA A 276 -6.82 -7.82 -18.04
CA ALA A 276 -7.19 -6.64 -18.82
C ALA A 276 -7.46 -6.99 -20.29
N ALA A 277 -6.58 -7.75 -20.94
CA ALA A 277 -6.77 -8.18 -22.33
C ALA A 277 -8.08 -8.94 -22.52
N ARG A 278 -8.39 -9.89 -21.62
CA ARG A 278 -9.66 -10.63 -21.62
C ARG A 278 -10.86 -9.70 -21.43
N LEU A 279 -10.80 -8.79 -20.46
CA LEU A 279 -11.93 -7.92 -20.11
C LEU A 279 -12.18 -6.83 -21.17
N GLN A 280 -11.13 -6.31 -21.81
CA GLN A 280 -11.24 -5.36 -22.91
C GLN A 280 -11.89 -5.98 -24.14
N ALA A 281 -11.64 -7.26 -24.41
CA ALA A 281 -12.31 -8.02 -25.46
C ALA A 281 -13.79 -8.32 -25.11
N ALA A 282 -14.09 -8.52 -23.82
CA ALA A 282 -15.41 -8.92 -23.36
C ALA A 282 -16.40 -7.74 -23.17
N ARG A 283 -15.91 -6.53 -22.84
CA ARG A 283 -16.78 -5.38 -22.55
C ARG A 283 -16.13 -4.02 -22.86
N PRO A 284 -16.94 -3.02 -23.26
CA PRO A 284 -16.46 -1.65 -23.43
C PRO A 284 -16.07 -1.00 -22.09
N PRO A 285 -15.36 0.15 -22.10
CA PRO A 285 -15.17 0.96 -20.90
C PRO A 285 -16.49 1.38 -20.29
N SER A 286 -16.54 1.40 -18.95
CA SER A 286 -17.72 1.87 -18.23
C SER A 286 -17.87 3.39 -18.36
N THR A 287 -19.11 3.82 -18.55
CA THR A 287 -19.51 5.24 -18.68
C THR A 287 -20.42 5.70 -17.54
N VAL A 288 -20.68 4.85 -16.56
CA VAL A 288 -21.55 5.18 -15.43
C VAL A 288 -20.90 6.25 -14.56
N LYS A 289 -21.74 7.08 -13.95
CA LYS A 289 -21.34 8.10 -13.01
C LYS A 289 -21.67 7.65 -11.59
N ILE A 290 -21.00 8.24 -10.60
CA ILE A 290 -21.31 7.96 -9.20
C ILE A 290 -22.78 8.18 -8.87
N GLN A 291 -23.42 9.23 -9.41
CA GLN A 291 -24.84 9.53 -9.18
C GLN A 291 -25.80 8.48 -9.77
N ASP A 292 -25.32 7.66 -10.70
CA ASP A 292 -26.12 6.59 -11.30
C ASP A 292 -26.20 5.36 -10.38
N LEU A 293 -25.21 5.20 -9.48
CA LEU A 293 -25.03 4.00 -8.63
C LEU A 293 -25.20 4.28 -7.14
N ASP A 294 -24.70 5.42 -6.68
CA ASP A 294 -24.72 5.86 -5.28
C ASP A 294 -25.67 7.06 -5.17
N ARG A 295 -26.70 6.95 -4.33
CA ARG A 295 -27.71 8.00 -4.09
C ARG A 295 -27.61 8.53 -2.67
#